data_AF-A0A2V7XZG5-F1
#
_entry.id   AF-A0A2V7XZG5-F1
#
_cell.length_a   1.000
_cell.length_b   1.000
_cell.length_c   1.000
_cell.angle_alpha   90.00
_cell.angle_beta   90.00
_cell.angle_gamma   90.00
#
_symmetry.space_group_name_H-M   'P 1'
#
loop_
_entity.id
_entity.type
_entity.pdbx_description
1 polymer ?
#
loop_
_entity_poly.entity_id
_entity_poly.type
_entity_poly.pdbx_seq_one_letter_code
_entity_poly.pdbx_strand_id
1 'polypeptide(L)'
;MVERSEGDRNALLDVHFGEGDARTLAATRAHVEGCPRCRQYLRILSDVDGALREWADEAPPPDLAARVVSRATRLPHHAPARASVPSAMPLVVLVPVIAAFVVSIRQLAEWLAALPFWVVLEKWPTVQGAAPLGAAALVLFALGGLASLAAAPALVMESRR
;
A
#
# COMPACT_ATOMS: atom_id res chain seq x y z
N MET A 1 7.15 -1.65 1.62
CA MET A 1 6.60 -2.94 2.09
C MET A 1 5.36 -2.57 2.88
N VAL A 2 4.18 -2.82 2.32
CA VAL A 2 2.90 -2.30 2.81
C VAL A 2 2.72 -2.70 4.27
N GLU A 3 2.48 -1.73 5.15
CA GLU A 3 1.98 -1.91 6.50
C GLU A 3 0.63 -2.64 6.44
N ARG A 4 0.65 -3.96 6.19
CA ARG A 4 -0.46 -4.87 6.47
C ARG A 4 -0.50 -5.22 7.97
N SER A 5 -0.06 -4.29 8.83
CA SER A 5 0.07 -4.51 10.29
C SER A 5 -1.25 -4.27 11.05
N GLU A 6 -2.26 -3.74 10.38
CA GLU A 6 -3.67 -4.00 10.66
C GLU A 6 -4.17 -5.05 9.69
N GLY A 7 -3.65 -6.28 9.85
CA GLY A 7 -4.23 -7.46 9.23
C GLY A 7 -5.73 -7.44 9.51
N ASP A 8 -6.49 -7.39 8.42
CA ASP A 8 -7.91 -7.15 8.34
C ASP A 8 -8.67 -7.83 9.48
N ARG A 9 -9.05 -7.05 10.50
CA ARG A 9 -9.79 -7.58 11.66
C ARG A 9 -11.09 -8.24 11.20
N ASN A 10 -11.67 -7.78 10.10
CA ASN A 10 -12.85 -8.39 9.51
C ASN A 10 -12.53 -9.79 9.00
N ALA A 11 -11.39 -10.00 8.34
CA ALA A 11 -10.97 -11.35 7.93
C ALA A 11 -10.75 -12.31 9.12
N LEU A 12 -10.35 -11.80 10.29
CA LEU A 12 -10.27 -12.62 11.51
C LEU A 12 -11.65 -12.93 12.10
N LEU A 13 -12.60 -11.99 12.02
CA LEU A 13 -14.00 -12.21 12.40
C LEU A 13 -14.65 -13.24 11.47
N ASP A 14 -14.45 -13.11 10.17
CA ASP A 14 -14.86 -14.06 9.12
C ASP A 14 -14.37 -15.47 9.44
N VAL A 15 -13.09 -15.63 9.81
CA VAL A 15 -12.54 -16.92 10.24
C VAL A 15 -13.19 -17.46 11.51
N HIS A 16 -13.47 -16.59 12.49
CA HIS A 16 -14.06 -16.98 13.76
C HIS A 16 -15.51 -17.44 13.61
N PHE A 17 -16.33 -16.71 12.85
CA PHE A 17 -17.74 -17.01 12.61
C PHE A 17 -17.96 -17.97 11.42
N GLY A 18 -16.93 -18.26 10.63
CA GLY A 18 -17.04 -19.09 9.43
C GLY A 18 -17.75 -18.39 8.27
N GLU A 19 -17.71 -17.06 8.25
CA GLU A 19 -18.34 -16.22 7.23
C GLU A 19 -17.32 -15.89 6.13
N GLY A 20 -17.75 -15.88 4.86
CA GLY A 20 -16.87 -15.54 3.72
C GLY A 20 -16.47 -16.73 2.84
N ASP A 21 -15.65 -16.46 1.82
CA ASP A 21 -15.27 -17.47 0.84
C ASP A 21 -14.16 -18.41 1.36
N ALA A 22 -14.24 -19.68 0.93
CA ALA A 22 -13.33 -20.72 1.41
C ALA A 22 -11.84 -20.42 1.16
N ARG A 23 -11.52 -19.68 0.09
CA ARG A 23 -10.14 -19.35 -0.28
C ARG A 23 -9.58 -18.28 0.65
N THR A 24 -10.35 -17.23 0.94
CA THR A 24 -9.98 -16.17 1.89
C THR A 24 -9.85 -16.74 3.30
N LEU A 25 -10.79 -17.58 3.72
CA LEU A 25 -10.72 -18.25 5.02
C LEU A 25 -9.45 -19.10 5.17
N ALA A 26 -9.10 -19.89 4.14
CA ALA A 26 -7.88 -20.69 4.15
C ALA A 26 -6.61 -19.83 4.22
N ALA A 27 -6.55 -18.74 3.45
CA ALA A 27 -5.42 -17.82 3.46
C ALA A 27 -5.25 -17.13 4.83
N THR A 28 -6.35 -16.68 5.43
CA THR A 28 -6.32 -16.03 6.75
C THR A 28 -5.92 -17.01 7.85
N ARG A 29 -6.40 -18.27 7.81
CA ARG A 29 -5.95 -19.32 8.75
C ARG A 29 -4.44 -19.59 8.63
N ALA A 30 -3.92 -19.68 7.41
CA ALA A 30 -2.48 -19.85 7.19
C ALA A 30 -1.67 -18.68 7.76
N HIS A 31 -2.16 -17.43 7.64
CA HIS A 31 -1.52 -16.28 8.27
C HIS A 31 -1.54 -16.37 9.81
N VAL A 32 -2.68 -16.75 10.38
CA VAL A 32 -2.86 -16.89 11.84
C VAL A 32 -1.83 -17.87 12.41
N GLU A 33 -1.58 -19.01 11.78
CA GLU A 33 -0.58 -19.99 12.25
C GLU A 33 0.80 -19.36 12.47
N GLY A 34 1.21 -18.47 11.57
CA GLY A 34 2.49 -17.75 11.64
C GLY A 34 2.48 -16.47 12.51
N CYS A 35 1.32 -15.95 12.89
CA CYS A 35 1.19 -14.64 13.53
C CYS A 35 0.69 -14.75 15.00
N PRO A 36 1.55 -14.55 16.02
CA PRO A 36 1.15 -14.69 17.43
C PRO A 36 0.07 -13.67 17.85
N ARG A 37 0.11 -12.46 17.29
CA ARG A 37 -0.90 -11.41 17.57
C ARG A 37 -2.28 -11.80 17.06
N CYS A 38 -2.38 -12.33 15.84
CA CYS A 38 -3.65 -12.80 15.28
C CYS A 38 -4.18 -14.03 16.04
N ARG A 39 -3.31 -14.96 16.46
CA ARG A 39 -3.71 -16.08 17.34
C ARG A 39 -4.25 -15.61 18.67
N GLN A 40 -3.60 -14.64 19.31
CA GLN A 40 -4.07 -14.07 20.56
C GLN A 40 -5.45 -13.41 20.38
N TYR A 41 -5.65 -12.67 19.30
CA TYR A 41 -6.93 -12.03 19.02
C TYR A 41 -8.07 -13.05 18.85
N LEU A 42 -7.86 -14.11 18.07
CA LEU A 42 -8.87 -15.18 17.90
C LEU A 42 -9.17 -15.91 19.21
N ARG A 43 -8.18 -16.09 20.08
CA ARG A 43 -8.39 -16.64 21.43
C ARG A 43 -9.30 -15.75 22.25
N ILE A 44 -9.01 -14.44 22.30
CA ILE A 44 -9.84 -13.45 23.01
C ILE A 44 -11.28 -13.47 22.48
N LEU A 45 -11.48 -13.54 21.16
CA LEU A 45 -12.83 -13.65 20.58
C LEU A 45 -13.54 -14.92 21.04
N SER A 46 -12.84 -16.05 21.03
CA SER A 46 -13.40 -17.34 21.47
C SER A 46 -13.75 -17.34 22.96
N ASP A 47 -12.93 -16.69 23.80
CA ASP A 47 -13.18 -16.55 25.23
C ASP A 47 -14.42 -15.67 25.49
N VAL A 48 -14.57 -14.57 24.74
CA VAL A 48 -15.74 -13.69 24.83
C VAL A 48 -17.01 -14.40 24.38
N ASP A 49 -16.97 -15.12 23.26
CA ASP A 49 -18.12 -15.89 22.77
C ASP A 49 -18.50 -17.00 23.75
N GLY A 50 -17.52 -17.67 24.35
CA GLY A 50 -17.73 -18.63 25.44
C GLY A 50 -18.44 -18.00 26.64
N ALA A 51 -17.95 -16.86 27.13
CA ALA A 51 -18.57 -16.15 28.24
C ALA A 51 -20.01 -15.68 27.93
N LEU A 52 -20.27 -15.23 26.69
CA LEU A 52 -21.62 -14.82 26.28
C LEU A 52 -22.60 -16.00 26.25
N ARG A 53 -22.15 -17.20 25.86
CA ARG A 53 -22.98 -18.41 25.88
C ARG A 53 -23.34 -18.86 27.30
N GLU A 54 -22.49 -18.58 28.29
CA GLU A 54 -22.80 -18.84 29.70
C GLU A 54 -23.94 -17.96 30.22
N TRP A 55 -24.20 -16.81 29.57
CA TRP A 55 -25.28 -15.88 29.92
C TRP A 55 -26.51 -16.03 29.02
N ALA A 56 -26.66 -17.15 28.31
CA ALA A 56 -27.75 -17.34 27.34
C ALA A 56 -29.16 -17.20 27.94
N ASP A 57 -29.33 -17.51 29.24
CA ASP A 57 -30.61 -17.44 29.94
C ASP A 57 -30.91 -16.05 30.53
N GLU A 58 -29.94 -15.11 30.49
CA GLU A 58 -30.15 -13.77 31.00
C GLU A 58 -30.85 -12.90 29.95
N ALA A 59 -32.01 -12.36 30.32
CA ALA A 59 -32.75 -11.47 29.43
C ALA A 59 -31.92 -10.19 29.16
N PRO A 60 -31.64 -9.85 27.89
CA PRO A 60 -30.90 -8.63 27.60
C PRO A 60 -31.73 -7.40 28.02
N PRO A 61 -31.07 -6.28 28.35
CA PRO A 61 -31.77 -5.03 28.60
C PRO A 61 -32.70 -4.67 27.42
N PRO A 62 -33.93 -4.17 27.68
CA PRO A 62 -34.95 -3.99 26.65
C PRO A 62 -34.56 -3.01 25.55
N ASP A 63 -33.58 -2.14 25.80
CA ASP A 63 -33.06 -1.14 24.89
C ASP A 63 -31.72 -1.56 24.23
N LEU A 64 -31.17 -2.74 24.54
CA LEU A 64 -29.87 -3.18 24.04
C LEU A 64 -29.81 -3.19 22.51
N ALA A 65 -30.80 -3.79 21.86
CA ALA A 65 -30.87 -3.86 20.39
C ALA A 65 -30.89 -2.46 19.76
N ALA A 66 -31.70 -1.54 20.31
CA ALA A 66 -31.76 -0.16 19.84
C ALA A 66 -30.43 0.57 20.01
N ARG A 67 -29.73 0.36 21.14
CA ARG A 67 -28.40 0.93 21.37
C ARG A 67 -27.34 0.39 20.40
N VAL A 68 -27.35 -0.92 20.14
CA VAL A 68 -26.40 -1.55 19.20
C VAL A 68 -26.61 -0.99 17.79
N VAL A 69 -27.85 -0.97 17.30
CA VAL A 69 -28.17 -0.42 15.98
C VAL A 69 -27.82 1.07 15.91
N SER A 70 -28.20 1.86 16.91
CA SER A 70 -27.85 3.29 16.99
C SER A 70 -26.33 3.54 16.96
N ARG A 71 -25.53 2.67 17.57
CA ARG A 71 -24.08 2.79 17.55
C ARG A 71 -23.49 2.33 16.21
N ALA A 72 -23.98 1.23 15.64
CA ALA A 72 -23.51 0.69 14.36
C ALA A 72 -23.83 1.63 13.17
N THR A 73 -24.96 2.33 13.24
CA THR A 73 -25.41 3.26 12.19
C THR A 73 -24.89 4.69 12.37
N ARG A 74 -24.33 5.02 13.53
CA ARG A 74 -23.63 6.29 13.71
C ARG A 74 -22.36 6.24 12.86
N LEU A 75 -22.29 7.13 11.87
CA LEU A 75 -21.04 7.40 11.15
C LEU A 75 -19.92 7.62 12.18
N PRO A 76 -18.76 6.97 12.01
CA PRO A 76 -17.63 7.24 12.89
C PRO A 76 -17.38 8.73 12.87
N HIS A 77 -17.54 9.38 14.03
CA HIS A 77 -16.96 10.69 14.28
C HIS A 77 -15.47 10.44 14.37
N HIS A 78 -14.80 10.39 13.21
CA HIS A 78 -13.39 10.69 13.18
C HIS A 78 -13.28 12.08 13.78
N ALA A 79 -12.61 12.19 14.94
CA ALA A 79 -12.17 13.49 15.42
C ALA A 79 -11.54 14.18 14.21
N PRO A 80 -11.95 15.43 13.87
CA PRO A 80 -11.43 16.09 12.69
C PRO A 80 -9.92 15.96 12.77
N ALA A 81 -9.33 15.27 11.80
CA ALA A 81 -7.88 15.18 11.70
C ALA A 81 -7.42 16.63 11.79
N ARG A 82 -6.65 16.98 12.83
CA ARG A 82 -6.06 18.32 12.91
C ARG A 82 -5.38 18.48 11.56
N ALA A 83 -5.88 19.41 10.74
CA ALA A 83 -5.31 19.68 9.46
C ALA A 83 -3.85 20.06 9.74
N SER A 84 -2.94 19.11 9.54
CA SER A 84 -1.53 19.40 9.45
C SER A 84 -1.44 20.36 8.28
N VAL A 85 -1.19 21.64 8.60
CA VAL A 85 -0.97 22.67 7.59
C VAL A 85 0.00 22.08 6.58
N PRO A 86 -0.35 21.99 5.29
CA PRO A 86 0.55 21.43 4.29
C PRO A 86 1.82 22.25 4.33
N SER A 87 2.87 21.68 4.92
CA SER A 87 4.19 22.30 4.89
C SER A 87 4.61 22.29 3.43
N ALA A 88 4.95 23.45 2.88
CA ALA A 88 5.51 23.58 1.54
C ALA A 88 7.01 23.21 1.50
N MET A 89 7.64 22.98 2.66
CA MET A 89 9.04 22.56 2.75
C MET A 89 9.41 21.32 1.90
N PRO A 90 8.64 20.23 1.84
CA PRO A 90 9.01 19.07 1.04
C PRO A 90 8.96 19.35 -0.48
N LEU A 91 8.14 20.31 -0.93
CA LEU A 91 8.10 20.72 -2.35
C LEU A 91 9.33 21.54 -2.73
N VAL A 92 9.77 22.46 -1.87
CA VAL A 92 10.99 23.27 -2.11
C VAL A 92 12.24 22.39 -2.19
N VAL A 93 12.31 21.33 -1.36
CA VAL A 93 13.41 20.36 -1.40
C VAL A 93 13.42 19.54 -2.70
N LEU A 94 12.26 19.33 -3.34
CA LEU A 94 12.18 18.59 -4.60
C LEU A 94 12.63 19.40 -5.83
N VAL A 95 12.57 20.74 -5.78
CA VAL A 95 12.93 21.62 -6.90
C VAL A 95 14.34 21.36 -7.45
N PRO A 96 15.42 21.32 -6.64
CA PRO A 96 16.76 21.03 -7.15
C PRO A 96 16.89 19.62 -7.74
N VAL A 97 16.17 18.63 -7.20
CA VAL A 97 16.18 17.26 -7.71
C VAL A 97 15.51 17.19 -9.08
N ILE A 98 14.35 17.84 -9.23
CA ILE A 98 13.65 17.95 -10.53
C ILE A 98 14.53 18.69 -11.54
N ALA A 99 15.15 19.80 -11.14
CA ALA A 99 16.03 20.58 -12.01
C ALA A 99 17.22 19.75 -12.49
N ALA A 100 17.90 19.04 -11.59
CA ALA A 100 19.00 18.14 -11.94
C ALA A 100 18.55 17.05 -12.91
N PHE A 101 17.39 16.43 -12.67
CA PHE A 101 16.84 15.39 -13.53
C PHE A 101 16.52 15.92 -14.94
N VAL A 102 15.92 17.11 -15.05
CA VAL A 102 15.65 17.76 -16.35
C VAL A 102 16.95 18.06 -17.09
N VAL A 103 17.99 18.56 -16.40
CA VAL A 103 19.30 18.82 -17.00
C VAL A 103 19.92 17.51 -17.53
N SER A 104 19.87 16.43 -16.75
CA SER A 104 20.36 15.11 -17.19
C SER A 104 19.62 14.58 -18.41
N ILE A 105 18.28 14.73 -18.47
CA ILE A 105 17.49 14.35 -19.65
C ILE A 105 17.95 15.14 -20.89
N ARG A 106 18.12 16.47 -20.76
CA ARG A 106 18.53 17.32 -21.88
C ARG A 106 19.91 16.94 -22.40
N GLN A 107 20.88 16.76 -21.49
CA GLN A 107 22.25 16.41 -21.87
C GLN A 107 22.32 15.03 -22.54
N LEU A 108 21.55 14.07 -22.03
CA LEU A 108 21.45 12.74 -22.64
C LEU A 108 20.77 12.79 -24.02
N ALA A 109 19.73 13.63 -24.18
CA ALA A 109 19.05 13.82 -25.46
C ALA A 109 19.97 14.46 -26.52
N GLU A 110 20.78 15.45 -26.14
CA GLU A 110 21.78 16.06 -27.03
C GLU A 110 22.85 15.05 -27.43
N TRP A 111 23.33 14.24 -26.49
CA TRP A 111 24.29 13.18 -26.77
C TRP A 111 23.71 12.11 -27.70
N LEU A 112 22.46 11.69 -27.48
CA LEU A 112 21.74 10.75 -28.36
C LEU A 112 21.53 11.31 -29.76
N ALA A 113 21.16 12.58 -29.88
CA ALA A 113 20.95 13.25 -31.16
C ALA A 113 22.26 13.40 -31.95
N ALA A 114 23.41 13.47 -31.28
CA ALA A 114 24.72 13.51 -31.92
C ALA A 114 25.19 12.15 -32.46
N LEU A 115 24.51 11.04 -32.13
CA LEU A 115 24.91 9.71 -32.58
C LEU A 115 24.49 9.45 -34.04
N PRO A 116 25.37 8.88 -34.88
CA PRO A 116 25.13 8.71 -36.31
C PRO A 116 23.98 7.74 -36.62
N PHE A 117 23.63 6.85 -35.69
CA PHE A 117 22.49 5.94 -35.85
C PHE A 117 21.13 6.64 -35.69
N TRP A 118 21.08 7.81 -35.04
CA TRP A 118 19.83 8.55 -34.82
C TRP A 118 19.20 9.00 -36.15
N VAL A 119 20.03 9.42 -37.11
CA VAL A 119 19.65 9.78 -38.48
C VAL A 119 18.99 8.62 -39.23
N VAL A 120 19.33 7.38 -38.86
CA VAL A 120 18.72 6.16 -39.43
C VAL A 120 17.38 5.84 -38.77
N LEU A 121 17.28 6.04 -37.44
CA LEU A 121 16.03 5.82 -36.69
C LEU A 121 14.96 6.90 -36.94
N GLU A 122 15.34 8.15 -37.23
CA GLU A 122 14.38 9.22 -37.55
C GLU A 122 13.50 8.91 -38.78
N LYS A 123 14.00 8.03 -39.67
CA LYS A 123 13.26 7.56 -40.84
C LYS A 123 12.17 6.54 -40.52
N TRP A 124 12.09 6.04 -39.28
CA TRP A 124 11.09 5.08 -38.87
C TRP A 124 9.85 5.80 -38.31
N PRO A 125 8.64 5.53 -38.82
CA PRO A 125 7.42 6.27 -38.46
C PRO A 125 7.02 6.12 -36.98
N THR A 126 7.42 5.02 -36.32
CA THR A 126 7.23 4.80 -34.88
C THR A 126 8.12 5.69 -34.00
N VAL A 127 9.23 6.22 -34.54
CA VAL A 127 10.19 7.07 -33.80
C VAL A 127 9.84 8.55 -33.94
N GLN A 128 9.07 8.94 -34.97
CA GLN A 128 8.60 10.32 -35.14
C GLN A 128 7.75 10.84 -33.95
N GLY A 129 7.09 9.95 -33.21
CA GLY A 129 6.37 10.30 -31.99
C GLY A 129 7.24 10.45 -30.74
N ALA A 130 8.44 9.85 -30.74
CA ALA A 130 9.39 9.91 -29.63
C ALA A 130 10.57 10.81 -30.03
N ALA A 131 10.39 12.12 -29.85
CA ALA A 131 11.48 13.08 -29.93
C ALA A 131 12.69 12.60 -29.08
N PRO A 132 13.94 13.01 -29.36
CA PRO A 132 15.14 12.58 -28.62
C PRO A 132 15.03 12.76 -27.09
N LEU A 133 14.21 13.72 -26.65
CA LEU A 133 13.85 13.91 -25.24
C LEU A 133 13.04 12.75 -24.65
N GLY A 134 12.08 12.18 -25.40
CA GLY A 134 11.29 11.02 -24.99
C GLY A 134 12.14 9.76 -24.87
N ALA A 135 13.09 9.55 -25.81
CA ALA A 135 14.04 8.44 -25.72
C ALA A 135 14.99 8.58 -24.51
N ALA A 136 15.52 9.77 -24.27
CA ALA A 136 16.35 10.05 -23.09
C ALA A 136 15.60 9.81 -21.78
N ALA A 137 14.33 10.23 -21.70
CA ALA A 137 13.48 10.00 -20.53
C ALA A 137 13.24 8.50 -20.29
N LEU A 138 12.98 7.71 -21.33
CA LEU A 138 12.81 6.26 -21.23
C LEU A 138 14.07 5.55 -20.76
N VAL A 139 15.24 5.95 -21.26
CA VAL A 139 16.54 5.38 -20.85
C VAL A 139 16.80 5.67 -19.37
N LEU A 140 16.61 6.92 -18.93
CA LEU A 140 16.79 7.29 -17.52
C LEU A 140 15.79 6.57 -16.61
N PHE A 141 14.53 6.43 -17.04
CA PHE A 141 13.53 5.66 -16.31
C PHE A 141 13.92 4.18 -16.19
N ALA A 142 14.38 3.56 -17.28
CA ALA A 142 14.84 2.18 -17.27
C ALA A 142 16.04 1.98 -16.34
N LEU A 143 17.03 2.86 -16.39
CA LEU A 143 18.21 2.82 -15.52
C LEU A 143 17.84 3.04 -14.05
N GLY A 144 16.98 4.01 -13.75
CA GLY A 144 16.49 4.26 -12.40
C GLY A 144 15.68 3.08 -11.85
N GLY A 145 14.84 2.47 -12.69
CA GLY A 145 14.09 1.26 -12.36
C GLY A 145 15.00 0.07 -12.06
N LEU A 146 16.03 -0.15 -12.89
CA LEU A 146 17.02 -1.20 -12.68
C LEU A 146 17.83 -0.98 -11.40
N ALA A 147 18.27 0.25 -11.13
CA ALA A 147 18.98 0.58 -9.90
C ALA A 147 18.10 0.36 -8.65
N SER A 148 16.81 0.71 -8.74
CA SER A 148 15.84 0.47 -7.67
C SER A 148 15.60 -1.02 -7.42
N LEU A 149 15.49 -1.82 -8.49
CA LEU A 149 15.38 -3.27 -8.40
C LEU A 149 16.66 -3.92 -7.86
N ALA A 150 17.83 -3.40 -8.23
CA ALA A 150 19.12 -3.88 -7.71
C ALA A 150 19.32 -3.54 -6.23
N ALA A 151 18.77 -2.43 -5.75
CA ALA A 151 18.82 -2.03 -4.34
C ALA A 151 17.75 -2.74 -3.48
N ALA A 152 16.68 -3.26 -4.09
CA ALA A 152 15.57 -3.89 -3.38
C ALA A 152 15.99 -5.06 -2.45
N PRO A 153 16.88 -5.99 -2.83
CA PRO A 153 17.32 -7.08 -1.95
C PRO A 153 18.04 -6.57 -0.70
N ALA A 154 18.90 -5.55 -0.84
CA ALA A 154 19.64 -4.97 0.28
C ALA A 154 18.69 -4.29 1.28
N LEU A 155 17.71 -3.55 0.78
CA LEU A 155 16.67 -2.91 1.61
C LEU A 155 15.74 -3.94 2.30
N VAL A 156 15.50 -5.09 1.67
CA VAL A 156 14.71 -6.19 2.27
C VAL A 156 15.51 -6.92 3.35
N MET A 157 16.83 -7.03 3.22
CA MET A 157 17.68 -7.61 4.26
C MET A 157 17.83 -6.71 5.48
N GLU A 158 17.96 -5.39 5.28
CA GLU A 158 18.05 -4.42 6.37
C GLU A 158 16.76 -4.34 7.18
N SER A 159 15.58 -4.48 6.55
CA SER A 159 14.29 -4.46 7.24
C SER A 159 13.95 -5.73 8.03
N ARG A 160 14.79 -6.78 7.94
CA ARG A 160 14.65 -8.03 8.69
C ARG A 160 15.61 -8.14 9.89
N ARG A 161 16.47 -7.15 10.10
CA ARG A 161 17.26 -7.00 11.32
C ARG A 161 16.47 -6.21 12.35
#